data_AF-A0A6A7KB25-F1
#
_entry.id   AF-A0A6A7KB25-F1
#
_cell.length_a   1.000
_cell.length_b   1.000
_cell.length_c   1.000
_cell.angle_alpha   90.00
_cell.angle_beta   90.00
_cell.angle_gamma   90.00
#
_symmetry.space_group_name_H-M   'P 1'
#
loop_
_entity.id
_entity.type
_entity.pdbx_description
1 polymer ?
#
loop_
_entity_poly.entity_id
_entity_poly.type
_entity_poly.pdbx_seq_one_letter_code
_entity_poly.pdbx_strand_id
1 'polypeptide(L)'
;MGDASFGFSNRPFIWMDPRSKIVLFIASSFTLMRGISKVVSEIIFFVFISLLLFNGKQINYTIKMIVTFAIMMYVDINVASMFSGTLGVLLLTVSRVFRIFLPIVMSLTLIVRTTTVSEFIAAFEKMHITKKIVIPFSVMFRFFPTIKEQWVSIQNAMKFRGIHISIRTVVCQPMLTMEYVMVPLLMSAVKISDELSAASLSRGLGGDKKRSCITKVVFGYLDYFVVLISIGFMAYSMMN
;
A
#
# COMPACT_ATOMS: atom_id res chain seq x y z
N MET A 1 -21.02 -10.48 18.75
CA MET A 1 -21.27 -9.09 18.30
C MET A 1 -19.97 -8.32 18.36
N GLY A 2 -19.35 -8.11 17.21
CA GLY A 2 -18.00 -7.58 17.07
C GLY A 2 -17.51 -7.85 15.66
N ASP A 3 -18.32 -7.43 14.69
CA ASP A 3 -18.08 -7.60 13.25
C ASP A 3 -16.86 -6.78 12.85
N ALA A 4 -15.69 -7.42 12.83
CA ALA A 4 -14.53 -6.91 12.11
C ALA A 4 -14.75 -7.18 10.61
N SER A 5 -15.73 -6.46 10.05
CA SER A 5 -15.97 -6.32 8.63
C SER A 5 -14.80 -5.57 7.99
N PHE A 6 -13.71 -6.30 7.70
CA PHE A 6 -12.82 -5.91 6.60
C PHE A 6 -13.65 -6.04 5.33
N GLY A 7 -14.32 -4.93 4.99
CA GLY A 7 -15.36 -4.85 3.97
C GLY A 7 -14.89 -5.37 2.61
N PHE A 8 -15.34 -6.58 2.28
CA PHE A 8 -15.54 -7.03 0.90
C PHE A 8 -16.74 -6.28 0.30
N SER A 9 -16.65 -4.97 0.05
CA SER A 9 -17.70 -4.26 -0.71
C SER A 9 -17.23 -2.90 -1.22
N ASN A 10 -16.41 -2.92 -2.27
CA ASN A 10 -16.48 -1.95 -3.34
C ASN A 10 -15.61 -2.44 -4.49
N ARG A 11 -16.15 -3.37 -5.29
CA ARG A 11 -15.48 -3.77 -6.53
C ARG A 11 -15.53 -2.56 -7.48
N PRO A 12 -14.39 -1.99 -7.90
CA PRO A 12 -14.38 -0.92 -8.88
C PRO A 12 -14.96 -1.43 -10.21
N PHE A 13 -15.63 -0.55 -10.95
CA PHE A 13 -16.25 -0.87 -12.23
C PHE A 13 -15.21 -1.22 -13.32
N ILE A 14 -13.96 -0.77 -13.14
CA ILE A 14 -12.83 -1.08 -14.00
C ILE A 14 -11.82 -1.90 -13.19
N TRP A 15 -11.65 -3.16 -13.57
CA TRP A 15 -10.53 -3.99 -13.11
C TRP A 15 -9.25 -3.40 -13.70
N MET A 16 -8.45 -2.80 -12.83
CA MET A 16 -7.18 -2.20 -13.21
C MET A 16 -6.09 -2.97 -12.49
N ASP A 17 -5.18 -3.57 -13.26
CA ASP A 17 -4.17 -4.47 -12.76
C ASP A 17 -3.31 -3.80 -11.68
N PRO A 18 -2.94 -4.52 -10.62
CA PRO A 18 -2.03 -3.98 -9.59
C PRO A 18 -0.70 -3.48 -10.17
N ARG A 19 -0.30 -3.99 -11.33
CA ARG A 19 0.91 -3.60 -12.06
C ARG A 19 0.85 -2.17 -12.57
N SER A 20 -0.25 -1.78 -13.23
CA SER A 20 -0.42 -0.43 -13.76
C SER A 20 -0.44 0.59 -12.63
N LYS A 21 -1.00 0.22 -11.47
CA LYS A 21 -0.99 1.03 -10.25
C LYS A 21 0.41 1.17 -9.63
N ILE A 22 1.22 0.10 -9.59
CA ILE A 22 2.62 0.18 -9.13
C ILE A 22 3.44 1.09 -10.05
N VAL A 23 3.27 0.98 -11.37
CA VAL A 23 3.94 1.87 -12.33
C VAL A 23 3.52 3.33 -12.11
N LEU A 24 2.23 3.60 -11.86
CA LEU A 24 1.75 4.94 -11.51
C LEU A 24 2.37 5.50 -10.22
N PHE A 25 2.55 4.66 -9.19
CA PHE A 25 3.20 5.06 -7.94
C PHE A 25 4.70 5.33 -8.12
N ILE A 26 5.37 4.55 -8.96
CA ILE A 26 6.76 4.80 -9.31
C ILE A 26 6.85 6.12 -10.10
N ALA A 27 5.96 6.33 -11.08
CA ALA A 27 5.91 7.57 -11.84
C ALA A 27 5.63 8.80 -10.94
N SER A 28 4.72 8.69 -9.97
CA SER A 28 4.47 9.75 -8.98
C SER A 28 5.69 10.02 -8.10
N SER A 29 6.43 8.96 -7.74
CA SER A 29 7.68 9.10 -6.98
C SER A 29 8.80 9.77 -7.79
N PHE A 30 8.86 9.54 -9.11
CA PHE A 30 9.79 10.27 -9.99
C PHE A 30 9.46 11.76 -10.11
N THR A 31 8.18 12.15 -10.04
CA THR A 31 7.81 13.57 -10.02
C THR A 31 8.32 14.30 -8.76
N LEU A 32 8.46 13.60 -7.61
CA LEU A 32 9.09 14.18 -6.41
C LEU A 32 10.54 14.57 -6.63
N MET A 33 11.31 13.66 -7.24
CA MET A 33 12.76 13.76 -7.26
C MET A 33 13.24 14.92 -8.13
N ARG A 34 12.39 15.43 -9.03
CA ARG A 34 12.76 16.44 -10.01
C ARG A 34 12.24 17.85 -9.73
N GLY A 35 11.26 18.01 -8.83
CA GLY A 35 10.90 19.22 -8.05
C GLY A 35 10.92 20.63 -8.68
N ILE A 36 11.14 20.80 -9.99
CA ILE A 36 11.51 22.07 -10.62
C ILE A 36 10.78 22.31 -11.96
N SER A 37 10.21 21.29 -12.60
CA SER A 37 9.49 21.48 -13.86
C SER A 37 8.12 22.16 -13.65
N LYS A 38 7.76 23.01 -14.61
CA LYS A 38 6.54 23.83 -14.70
C LYS A 38 5.33 23.21 -13.98
N VAL A 39 4.68 24.01 -13.13
CA VAL A 39 3.43 23.69 -12.38
C VAL A 39 2.36 22.98 -13.23
N VAL A 40 2.35 23.24 -14.53
CA VAL A 40 1.46 22.62 -15.52
C VAL A 40 1.61 21.09 -15.59
N SER A 41 2.82 20.53 -15.55
CA SER A 41 3.00 19.07 -15.62
C SER A 41 2.46 18.38 -14.36
N GLU A 42 2.69 18.96 -13.18
CA GLU A 42 2.16 18.44 -11.91
C GLU A 42 0.62 18.42 -11.90
N ILE A 43 -0.01 19.49 -12.40
CA ILE A 43 -1.47 19.57 -12.49
C ILE A 43 -2.01 18.50 -13.44
N ILE A 44 -1.40 18.31 -14.61
CA ILE A 44 -1.85 17.28 -15.58
C ILE A 44 -1.76 15.87 -14.96
N PHE A 45 -0.69 15.56 -14.24
CA PHE A 45 -0.52 14.27 -13.59
C PHE A 45 -1.52 14.06 -12.44
N PHE A 46 -1.76 15.10 -11.64
CA PHE A 46 -2.75 15.08 -10.56
C PHE A 46 -4.18 14.88 -11.10
N VAL A 47 -4.54 15.57 -12.19
CA VAL A 47 -5.82 15.40 -12.88
C VAL A 47 -5.95 13.98 -13.43
N PHE A 48 -4.90 13.43 -14.02
CA PHE A 48 -4.88 12.06 -14.52
C PHE A 48 -5.11 11.02 -13.41
N ILE A 49 -4.41 11.15 -12.27
CA ILE A 49 -4.63 10.29 -11.10
C ILE A 49 -6.04 10.45 -10.54
N SER A 50 -6.57 11.67 -10.49
CA SER A 50 -7.91 11.95 -9.98
C SER A 50 -9.00 11.33 -10.86
N LEU A 51 -8.82 11.33 -12.18
CA LEU A 51 -9.72 10.68 -13.14
C LEU A 51 -9.72 9.15 -12.94
N LEU A 52 -8.55 8.54 -12.72
CA LEU A 52 -8.45 7.12 -12.38
C LEU A 52 -9.11 6.79 -11.04
N LEU A 53 -8.99 7.68 -10.05
CA LEU A 53 -9.64 7.53 -8.73
C LEU A 53 -11.17 7.67 -8.80
N PHE A 54 -11.69 8.51 -9.71
CA PHE A 54 -13.12 8.66 -9.97
C PHE A 54 -13.74 7.35 -10.49
N ASN A 55 -13.03 6.66 -11.37
CA ASN A 55 -13.41 5.33 -11.87
C ASN A 55 -13.44 4.24 -10.77
N GLY A 56 -12.70 4.44 -9.67
CA GLY A 56 -12.61 3.52 -8.54
C GLY A 56 -13.75 3.59 -7.51
N LYS A 57 -14.83 4.34 -7.77
CA LYS A 57 -15.98 4.57 -6.84
C LYS A 57 -15.63 5.17 -5.47
N GLN A 58 -14.45 5.79 -5.32
CA GLN A 58 -14.05 6.47 -4.07
C GLN A 58 -14.22 8.00 -4.15
N ILE A 59 -15.37 8.44 -4.66
CA ILE A 59 -15.67 9.84 -4.99
C ILE A 59 -15.43 10.77 -3.78
N ASN A 60 -15.82 10.35 -2.57
CA ASN A 60 -15.61 11.16 -1.35
C ASN A 60 -14.14 11.36 -1.00
N TYR A 61 -13.26 10.40 -1.31
CA TYR A 61 -11.82 10.55 -1.06
C TYR A 61 -11.17 11.39 -2.17
N THR A 62 -11.57 11.17 -3.42
CA THR A 62 -11.14 11.96 -4.57
C THR A 62 -11.47 13.45 -4.39
N ILE A 63 -12.72 13.77 -4.00
CA ILE A 63 -13.15 15.15 -3.75
C ILE A 63 -12.33 15.78 -2.62
N LYS A 64 -12.09 15.06 -1.51
CA LYS A 64 -11.26 15.58 -0.41
C LYS A 64 -9.85 15.94 -0.89
N MET A 65 -9.21 15.07 -1.66
CA MET A 65 -7.85 15.33 -2.15
C MET A 65 -7.79 16.44 -3.20
N ILE A 66 -8.80 16.56 -4.09
CA ILE A 66 -8.92 17.68 -5.03
C ILE A 66 -9.09 19.01 -4.27
N VAL A 67 -9.95 19.05 -3.25
CA VAL A 67 -10.15 20.23 -2.41
C VAL A 67 -8.87 20.59 -1.66
N THR A 68 -8.17 19.62 -1.09
CA THR A 68 -6.87 19.85 -0.44
C THR A 68 -5.84 20.41 -1.42
N PHE A 69 -5.78 19.90 -2.66
CA PHE A 69 -4.88 20.42 -3.69
C PHE A 69 -5.22 21.85 -4.11
N ALA A 70 -6.51 22.15 -4.30
CA ALA A 70 -6.98 23.49 -4.65
C ALA A 70 -6.67 24.52 -3.55
N ILE A 71 -6.86 24.15 -2.28
CA ILE A 71 -6.50 24.99 -1.12
C ILE A 71 -4.99 25.27 -1.10
N MET A 72 -4.16 24.25 -1.32
CA MET A 72 -2.70 24.42 -1.35
C MET A 72 -2.24 25.31 -2.51
N MET A 73 -2.86 25.20 -3.68
CA MET A 73 -2.58 26.08 -4.82
C MET A 73 -2.99 27.53 -4.55
N TYR A 74 -4.12 27.74 -3.87
CA TYR A 74 -4.57 29.07 -3.47
C TYR A 74 -3.58 29.70 -2.46
N VAL A 75 -3.10 28.91 -1.49
CA VAL A 75 -2.08 29.36 -0.52
C VAL A 75 -0.78 29.72 -1.22
N ASP A 76 -0.30 28.91 -2.18
CA ASP A 76 0.92 29.20 -2.96
C ASP A 76 0.85 30.56 -3.67
N ILE A 77 -0.29 30.89 -4.29
CA ILE A 77 -0.48 32.15 -5.04
C ILE A 77 -0.49 33.34 -4.09
N ASN A 78 -1.21 33.25 -2.97
CA ASN A 78 -1.32 34.34 -1.99
C ASN A 78 0.00 34.59 -1.26
N VAL A 79 0.72 33.52 -0.89
CA VAL A 79 2.04 33.65 -0.24
C VAL A 79 3.06 34.25 -1.22
N ALA A 80 3.01 33.88 -2.51
CA ALA A 80 3.86 34.46 -3.54
C ALA A 80 3.59 35.94 -3.80
N SER A 81 2.34 36.41 -3.66
CA SER A 81 1.99 37.82 -3.86
C SER A 81 2.22 38.71 -2.64
N MET A 82 2.16 38.16 -1.41
CA MET A 82 2.22 38.96 -0.18
C MET A 82 3.61 39.02 0.47
N PHE A 83 4.49 38.03 0.24
CA PHE A 83 5.78 37.93 0.94
C PHE A 83 6.97 37.96 -0.02
N SER A 84 7.61 39.12 -0.18
CA SER A 84 8.92 39.27 -0.83
C SER A 84 10.04 39.22 0.22
N GLY A 85 10.68 38.05 0.39
CA GLY A 85 11.83 37.88 1.30
C GLY A 85 12.16 36.41 1.60
N THR A 86 13.21 36.17 2.39
CA THR A 86 13.68 34.81 2.76
C THR A 86 12.60 33.98 3.46
N LEU A 87 11.73 34.62 4.25
CA LEU A 87 10.58 33.96 4.89
C LEU A 87 9.51 33.54 3.87
N GLY A 88 9.28 34.34 2.83
CA GLY A 88 8.38 33.98 1.73
C GLY A 88 8.92 32.78 0.95
N VAL A 89 10.24 32.76 0.69
CA VAL A 89 10.89 31.60 0.05
C VAL A 89 10.73 30.34 0.89
N LEU A 90 11.01 30.38 2.20
CA LEU A 90 10.86 29.23 3.09
C LEU A 90 9.44 28.68 3.13
N LEU A 91 8.43 29.55 3.23
CA LEU A 91 7.01 29.14 3.22
C LEU A 91 6.62 28.51 1.88
N LEU A 92 7.09 29.08 0.76
CA LEU A 92 6.86 28.51 -0.57
C LEU A 92 7.55 27.15 -0.75
N THR A 93 8.76 26.95 -0.23
CA THR A 93 9.41 25.63 -0.30
C THR A 93 8.66 24.60 0.52
N VAL A 94 8.21 24.94 1.73
CA VAL A 94 7.44 24.03 2.57
C VAL A 94 6.10 23.66 1.90
N SER A 95 5.37 24.65 1.39
CA SER A 95 4.11 24.43 0.67
C SER A 95 4.30 23.56 -0.58
N ARG A 96 5.37 23.79 -1.36
CA ARG A 96 5.73 22.93 -2.50
C ARG A 96 6.02 21.50 -2.08
N VAL A 97 6.78 21.28 -1.02
CA VAL A 97 7.05 19.92 -0.51
C VAL A 97 5.73 19.20 -0.21
N PHE A 98 4.80 19.85 0.50
CA PHE A 98 3.47 19.28 0.75
C PHE A 98 2.68 19.01 -0.52
N ARG A 99 2.72 19.92 -1.50
CA ARG A 99 2.02 19.75 -2.78
C ARG A 99 2.52 18.56 -3.57
N ILE A 100 3.83 18.34 -3.58
CA ILE A 100 4.44 17.22 -4.29
C ILE A 100 4.16 15.89 -3.56
N PHE A 101 3.96 15.86 -2.24
CA PHE A 101 3.55 14.65 -1.53
C PHE A 101 2.12 14.18 -1.85
N LEU A 102 1.21 15.08 -2.22
CA LEU A 102 -0.20 14.75 -2.49
C LEU A 102 -0.40 13.63 -3.54
N PRO A 103 0.19 13.68 -4.76
CA PRO A 103 0.01 12.63 -5.76
C PRO A 103 0.57 11.26 -5.34
N ILE A 104 1.58 11.20 -4.47
CA ILE A 104 2.11 9.96 -3.90
C ILE A 104 1.10 9.36 -2.94
N VAL A 105 0.57 10.18 -2.04
CA VAL A 105 -0.46 9.73 -1.10
C VAL A 105 -1.72 9.27 -1.85
N MET A 106 -2.11 9.97 -2.92
CA MET A 106 -3.25 9.55 -3.77
C MET A 106 -2.99 8.23 -4.50
N SER A 107 -1.82 8.07 -5.14
CA SER A 107 -1.48 6.82 -5.83
C SER A 107 -1.33 5.64 -4.86
N LEU A 108 -0.76 5.88 -3.67
CA LEU A 108 -0.64 4.88 -2.62
C LEU A 108 -2.00 4.44 -2.08
N THR A 109 -2.90 5.39 -1.81
CA THR A 109 -4.25 5.05 -1.33
C THR A 109 -5.08 4.35 -2.41
N LEU A 110 -4.88 4.71 -3.69
CA LEU A 110 -5.45 3.97 -4.81
C LEU A 110 -4.97 2.51 -4.77
N ILE A 111 -3.66 2.25 -4.63
CA ILE A 111 -3.13 0.89 -4.50
C ILE A 111 -3.75 0.17 -3.31
N VAL A 112 -3.62 0.71 -2.10
CA VAL A 112 -4.02 0.04 -0.86
C VAL A 112 -5.52 -0.26 -0.81
N ARG A 113 -6.37 0.63 -1.33
CA ARG A 113 -7.82 0.45 -1.23
C ARG A 113 -8.45 -0.32 -2.37
N THR A 114 -7.79 -0.38 -3.53
CA THR A 114 -8.36 -1.02 -4.73
C THR A 114 -7.65 -2.30 -5.13
N THR A 115 -6.61 -2.73 -4.40
CA THR A 115 -5.92 -4.00 -4.65
C THR A 115 -5.99 -4.88 -3.43
N THR A 116 -6.39 -6.13 -3.63
CA THR A 116 -6.31 -7.14 -2.58
C THR A 116 -4.88 -7.66 -2.47
N VAL A 117 -4.51 -8.11 -1.28
CA VAL A 117 -3.19 -8.70 -1.01
C VAL A 117 -2.89 -9.86 -1.98
N SER A 118 -3.89 -10.70 -2.26
CA SER A 118 -3.81 -11.82 -3.21
C SER A 118 -3.52 -11.37 -4.64
N GLU A 119 -4.11 -10.27 -5.10
CA GLU A 119 -3.84 -9.70 -6.43
C GLU A 119 -2.43 -9.11 -6.52
N PHE A 120 -1.95 -8.49 -5.44
CA PHE A 120 -0.58 -7.96 -5.37
C PHE A 120 0.46 -9.08 -5.47
N ILE A 121 0.24 -10.20 -4.77
CA ILE A 121 1.07 -11.42 -4.88
C ILE A 121 1.06 -11.97 -6.31
N ALA A 122 -0.13 -12.06 -6.93
CA ALA A 122 -0.27 -12.56 -8.29
C ALA A 122 0.39 -11.62 -9.33
N ALA A 123 0.35 -10.31 -9.09
CA ALA A 123 1.06 -9.33 -9.91
C ALA A 123 2.57 -9.51 -9.81
N PHE A 124 3.12 -9.78 -8.62
CA PHE A 124 4.54 -10.09 -8.43
C PHE A 124 4.95 -11.42 -9.06
N GLU A 125 4.09 -12.44 -8.97
CA GLU A 125 4.35 -13.75 -9.61
C GLU A 125 4.57 -13.60 -11.12
N LYS A 126 3.72 -12.81 -11.76
CA LYS A 126 3.84 -12.55 -13.20
C LYS A 126 4.99 -11.60 -13.52
N MET A 127 5.59 -10.87 -12.56
CA MET A 127 6.64 -9.87 -12.80
C MET A 127 8.01 -10.55 -12.87
N HIS A 128 8.01 -11.88 -13.00
CA HIS A 128 9.19 -12.73 -12.98
C HIS A 128 10.02 -12.60 -11.70
N ILE A 129 9.41 -12.21 -10.57
CA ILE A 129 10.05 -12.39 -9.27
C ILE A 129 10.15 -13.90 -9.01
N THR A 130 11.33 -14.36 -8.60
CA THR A 130 11.64 -15.77 -8.36
C THR A 130 10.55 -16.43 -7.52
N LYS A 131 10.00 -17.54 -8.01
CA LYS A 131 8.93 -18.32 -7.34
C LYS A 131 9.27 -18.72 -5.90
N LYS A 132 10.57 -18.79 -5.57
CA LYS A 132 11.11 -18.99 -4.21
C LYS A 132 10.64 -17.94 -3.20
N ILE A 133 10.32 -16.73 -3.65
CA ILE A 133 9.89 -15.61 -2.80
C ILE A 133 8.35 -15.54 -2.78
N VAL A 134 7.72 -15.60 -3.96
CA VAL A 134 6.27 -15.41 -4.12
C VAL A 134 5.45 -16.44 -3.33
N ILE A 135 5.89 -17.71 -3.29
CA ILE A 135 5.16 -18.78 -2.60
C ILE A 135 5.14 -18.55 -1.07
N PRO A 136 6.28 -18.38 -0.37
CA PRO A 136 6.30 -18.00 1.04
C PRO A 136 5.50 -16.73 1.33
N PHE A 137 5.60 -15.71 0.49
CA PHE A 137 4.83 -14.47 0.67
C PHE A 137 3.32 -14.72 0.60
N SER A 138 2.84 -15.47 -0.39
CA SER A 138 1.42 -15.84 -0.50
C SER A 138 0.91 -16.54 0.75
N VAL A 139 1.75 -17.41 1.29
CA VAL A 139 1.45 -18.20 2.47
C VAL A 139 1.45 -17.31 3.71
N MET A 140 2.47 -16.45 3.88
CA MET A 140 2.53 -15.46 4.94
C MET A 140 1.30 -14.57 5.00
N PHE A 141 0.85 -14.05 3.86
CA PHE A 141 -0.33 -13.19 3.82
C PHE A 141 -1.63 -13.91 4.19
N ARG A 142 -1.75 -15.22 3.92
CA ARG A 142 -2.87 -16.04 4.37
C ARG A 142 -2.79 -16.39 5.85
N PHE A 143 -1.59 -16.52 6.41
CA PHE A 143 -1.37 -16.83 7.83
C PHE A 143 -1.31 -15.59 8.73
N PHE A 144 -1.02 -14.42 8.19
CA PHE A 144 -1.03 -13.15 8.90
C PHE A 144 -2.36 -12.88 9.65
N PRO A 145 -3.56 -13.06 9.05
CA PRO A 145 -4.81 -12.93 9.80
C PRO A 145 -4.93 -13.94 10.94
N THR A 146 -4.46 -15.17 10.75
CA THR A 146 -4.46 -16.21 11.79
C THR A 146 -3.52 -15.86 12.94
N ILE A 147 -2.33 -15.31 12.67
CA ILE A 147 -1.40 -14.84 13.72
C ILE A 147 -2.03 -13.72 14.54
N LYS A 148 -2.77 -12.81 13.89
CA LYS A 148 -3.50 -11.75 14.60
C LYS A 148 -4.55 -12.33 15.55
N GLU A 149 -5.32 -13.32 15.11
CA GLU A 149 -6.31 -14.01 15.95
C GLU A 149 -5.64 -14.76 17.11
N GLN A 150 -4.51 -15.42 16.87
CA GLN A 150 -3.73 -16.07 17.92
C GLN A 150 -3.21 -15.07 18.94
N TRP A 151 -2.71 -13.92 18.49
CA TRP A 151 -2.25 -12.86 19.38
C TRP A 151 -3.36 -12.34 20.29
N VAL A 152 -4.54 -12.09 19.73
CA VAL A 152 -5.74 -11.68 20.50
C VAL A 152 -6.18 -12.79 21.45
N SER A 153 -6.15 -14.05 21.03
CA SER A 153 -6.54 -15.20 21.87
C SER A 153 -5.58 -15.39 23.05
N ILE A 154 -4.27 -15.28 22.82
CA ILE A 154 -3.25 -15.33 23.88
C ILE A 154 -3.42 -14.16 24.84
N GLN A 155 -3.63 -12.94 24.33
CA GLN A 155 -3.90 -11.77 25.18
C GLN A 155 -5.15 -11.97 26.04
N ASN A 156 -6.22 -12.51 25.46
CA ASN A 156 -7.46 -12.79 26.19
C ASN A 156 -7.24 -13.88 27.26
N ALA A 157 -6.50 -14.94 26.96
CA ALA A 157 -6.15 -16.00 27.93
C ALA A 157 -5.31 -15.45 29.09
N MET A 158 -4.37 -14.55 28.81
CA MET A 158 -3.58 -13.88 29.84
C MET A 158 -4.40 -12.90 30.68
N LYS A 159 -5.40 -12.24 30.06
CA LYS A 159 -6.38 -11.42 30.77
C LYS A 159 -7.24 -12.25 31.73
N PHE A 160 -7.61 -13.49 31.37
CA PHE A 160 -8.30 -14.43 32.29
C PHE A 160 -7.43 -14.84 33.48
N ARG A 161 -6.10 -14.84 33.33
CA ARG A 161 -5.13 -15.09 34.42
C ARG A 161 -4.87 -13.85 35.30
N GLY A 162 -5.65 -12.77 35.14
CA GLY A 162 -5.54 -11.54 35.92
C GLY A 162 -4.44 -10.57 35.46
N ILE A 163 -3.73 -10.89 34.37
CA ILE A 163 -2.68 -10.03 33.83
C ILE A 163 -3.29 -9.10 32.78
N HIS A 164 -3.55 -7.86 33.18
CA HIS A 164 -4.04 -6.82 32.27
C HIS A 164 -2.89 -6.31 31.39
N ILE A 165 -2.75 -6.90 30.20
CA ILE A 165 -1.91 -6.37 29.13
C ILE A 165 -2.59 -5.11 28.57
N SER A 166 -2.27 -3.97 29.19
CA SER A 166 -2.54 -2.65 28.65
C SER A 166 -1.25 -2.09 28.07
N ILE A 167 -1.35 -1.15 27.11
CA ILE A 167 -0.21 -0.45 26.51
C ILE A 167 0.71 0.12 27.61
N ARG A 168 0.13 0.55 28.73
CA ARG A 168 0.86 1.05 29.90
C ARG A 168 1.69 -0.04 30.61
N THR A 169 1.12 -1.24 30.76
CA THR A 169 1.79 -2.41 31.37
C THR A 169 2.91 -2.94 30.48
N VAL A 170 2.70 -2.94 29.15
CA VAL A 170 3.72 -3.35 28.17
C VAL A 170 4.97 -2.46 28.25
N VAL A 171 4.77 -1.16 28.44
CA VAL A 171 5.87 -0.18 28.54
C VAL A 171 6.52 -0.17 29.93
N CYS A 172 5.73 -0.28 31.01
CA CYS A 172 6.26 -0.27 32.38
C CYS A 172 6.89 -1.60 32.81
N GLN A 173 6.41 -2.74 32.29
CA GLN A 173 6.90 -4.09 32.64
C GLN A 173 7.07 -4.96 31.38
N PRO A 174 8.06 -4.65 30.53
CA PRO A 174 8.31 -5.38 29.29
C PRO A 174 8.72 -6.83 29.53
N MET A 175 9.42 -7.12 30.63
CA MET A 175 9.93 -8.46 30.96
C MET A 175 8.78 -9.48 31.17
N LEU A 176 7.75 -9.10 31.92
CA LEU A 176 6.54 -9.91 32.12
C LEU A 176 5.81 -10.11 30.78
N THR A 177 5.68 -9.06 29.97
CA THR A 177 4.99 -9.19 28.68
C THR A 177 5.72 -10.15 27.73
N MET A 178 7.05 -10.15 27.74
CA MET A 178 7.87 -11.07 26.96
C MET A 178 7.62 -12.53 27.35
N GLU A 179 7.71 -12.84 28.64
CA GLU A 179 7.56 -14.22 29.11
C GLU A 179 6.14 -14.76 28.87
N TYR A 180 5.12 -13.94 29.13
CA TYR A 180 3.74 -14.40 29.13
C TYR A 180 3.02 -14.32 27.78
N VAL A 181 3.48 -13.48 26.84
CA VAL A 181 2.85 -13.33 25.51
C VAL A 181 3.79 -13.73 24.38
N MET A 182 5.05 -13.27 24.39
CA MET A 182 5.99 -13.60 23.30
C MET A 182 6.39 -15.07 23.31
N VAL A 183 6.75 -15.66 24.45
CA VAL A 183 7.21 -17.06 24.50
C VAL A 183 6.13 -18.04 23.98
N PRO A 184 4.85 -17.99 24.43
CA PRO A 184 3.81 -18.87 23.90
C PRO A 184 3.52 -18.63 22.41
N LEU A 185 3.61 -17.38 21.95
CA LEU A 185 3.40 -17.02 20.56
C LEU A 185 4.53 -17.55 19.66
N LEU A 186 5.78 -17.46 20.11
CA LEU A 186 6.94 -18.02 19.41
C LEU A 186 6.83 -19.55 19.32
N MET A 187 6.51 -20.22 20.42
CA MET A 187 6.32 -21.68 20.41
C MET A 187 5.20 -22.12 19.46
N SER A 188 4.10 -21.37 19.43
CA SER A 188 3.00 -21.62 18.49
C SER A 188 3.43 -21.39 17.03
N ALA A 189 4.20 -20.32 16.77
CA ALA A 189 4.70 -20.01 15.44
C ALA A 189 5.67 -21.08 14.90
N VAL A 190 6.58 -21.59 15.74
CA VAL A 190 7.49 -22.68 15.39
C VAL A 190 6.70 -23.93 15.00
N LYS A 191 5.71 -24.32 15.81
CA LYS A 191 4.87 -25.48 15.52
C LYS A 191 4.11 -25.35 14.20
N ILE A 192 3.53 -24.18 13.92
CA ILE A 192 2.83 -23.91 12.66
C ILE A 192 3.79 -23.97 11.47
N SER A 193 5.03 -23.49 11.64
CA SER A 193 6.07 -23.56 10.61
C SER A 193 6.45 -25.01 10.29
N ASP A 194 6.58 -25.87 11.31
CA ASP A 194 6.89 -27.29 11.10
C ASP A 194 5.74 -28.03 10.42
N GLU A 195 4.49 -27.78 10.85
CA GLU A 195 3.29 -28.33 10.21
C GLU A 195 3.17 -27.88 8.74
N LEU A 196 3.45 -26.61 8.47
CA LEU A 196 3.45 -26.05 7.12
C LEU A 196 4.56 -26.66 6.27
N SER A 197 5.75 -26.86 6.84
CA SER A 197 6.90 -27.48 6.16
C SER A 197 6.60 -28.93 5.80
N ALA A 198 6.08 -29.73 6.74
CA ALA A 198 5.65 -31.10 6.49
C ALA A 198 4.53 -31.18 5.44
N ALA A 199 3.51 -30.31 5.53
CA ALA A 199 2.43 -30.23 4.55
C ALA A 199 2.91 -29.74 3.17
N SER A 200 3.97 -28.92 3.13
CA SER A 200 4.55 -28.43 1.89
C SER A 200 5.29 -29.53 1.15
N LEU A 201 6.11 -30.30 1.87
CA LEU A 201 6.89 -31.41 1.35
C LEU A 201 5.99 -32.55 0.88
N SER A 202 4.94 -32.89 1.65
CA SER A 202 3.96 -33.91 1.25
C SER A 202 3.17 -33.52 0.00
N ARG A 203 2.92 -32.22 -0.22
CA ARG A 203 2.34 -31.69 -1.47
C ARG A 203 3.37 -31.50 -2.60
N GLY A 204 4.58 -32.02 -2.45
CA GLY A 204 5.61 -31.99 -3.49
C GLY A 204 6.19 -30.60 -3.78
N LEU A 205 6.27 -29.70 -2.79
CA LEU A 205 6.97 -28.40 -2.93
C LEU A 205 8.46 -28.50 -3.26
N GLY A 206 9.08 -29.68 -3.10
CA GLY A 206 10.46 -29.96 -3.53
C GLY A 206 10.64 -30.47 -4.96
N GLY A 207 9.57 -30.64 -5.75
CA GLY A 207 9.67 -31.20 -7.12
C GLY A 207 10.10 -30.19 -8.18
N ASP A 208 10.96 -30.62 -9.11
CA ASP A 208 11.62 -29.79 -10.14
C ASP A 208 10.72 -29.41 -11.35
N LYS A 209 9.42 -29.75 -11.29
CA LYS A 209 8.47 -29.44 -12.38
C LYS A 209 7.99 -27.98 -12.32
N LYS A 210 7.96 -27.33 -13.48
CA LYS A 210 7.39 -25.98 -13.67
C LYS A 210 5.92 -25.97 -13.21
N ARG A 211 5.65 -25.25 -12.13
CA ARG A 211 4.30 -25.09 -11.58
C ARG A 211 3.43 -24.14 -12.41
N SER A 212 2.15 -24.50 -12.53
CA SER A 212 1.06 -23.70 -13.11
C SER A 212 0.38 -22.82 -12.05
N CYS A 213 0.20 -21.53 -12.35
CA CYS A 213 -0.56 -20.61 -11.50
C CYS A 213 -2.06 -20.75 -11.78
N ILE A 214 -2.87 -20.90 -10.72
CA ILE A 214 -4.33 -20.99 -10.80
C ILE A 214 -4.96 -19.60 -11.03
N THR A 215 -4.30 -18.53 -10.57
CA THR A 215 -4.83 -17.17 -10.66
C THR A 215 -4.46 -16.53 -12.00
N LYS A 216 -5.43 -16.45 -12.92
CA LYS A 216 -5.27 -15.72 -14.18
C LYS A 216 -5.50 -14.22 -13.95
N VAL A 217 -4.43 -13.47 -13.72
CA VAL A 217 -4.44 -12.00 -13.82
C VAL A 217 -4.38 -11.62 -15.30
N VAL A 218 -5.51 -11.39 -15.95
CA VAL A 218 -5.53 -11.09 -17.41
C VAL A 218 -5.37 -9.58 -17.59
N PHE A 219 -4.34 -9.18 -18.33
CA PHE A 219 -4.14 -7.78 -18.73
C PHE A 219 -5.33 -7.31 -19.57
N GLY A 220 -6.02 -6.28 -19.09
CA GLY A 220 -6.97 -5.55 -19.91
C GLY A 220 -6.26 -4.60 -20.87
N TYR A 221 -6.86 -4.33 -22.04
CA TYR A 221 -6.35 -3.31 -22.96
C TYR A 221 -6.23 -1.92 -22.30
N LEU A 222 -7.08 -1.63 -21.30
CA LEU A 222 -7.02 -0.39 -20.51
C LEU A 222 -5.74 -0.28 -19.66
N ASP A 223 -5.22 -1.40 -19.13
CA ASP A 223 -3.99 -1.39 -18.34
C ASP A 223 -2.77 -1.04 -19.19
N TYR A 224 -2.76 -1.46 -20.46
CA TYR A 224 -1.72 -1.08 -21.40
C TYR A 224 -1.72 0.43 -21.67
N PHE A 225 -2.90 1.03 -21.86
CA PHE A 225 -3.02 2.48 -22.02
C PHE A 225 -2.54 3.25 -20.78
N VAL A 226 -2.90 2.81 -19.57
CA VAL A 226 -2.47 3.48 -18.33
C VAL A 226 -0.96 3.37 -18.13
N VAL A 227 -0.37 2.20 -18.40
CA VAL A 227 1.09 2.01 -18.34
C VAL A 227 1.80 2.85 -19.39
N LEU A 228 1.28 2.91 -20.62
CA LEU A 228 1.89 3.69 -21.69
C LEU A 228 1.82 5.20 -21.40
N ILE A 229 0.69 5.70 -20.89
CA ILE A 229 0.55 7.11 -20.50
C ILE A 229 1.46 7.45 -19.31
N SER A 230 1.56 6.58 -18.31
CA SER A 230 2.42 6.83 -17.14
C SER A 230 3.91 6.80 -17.49
N ILE A 231 4.35 5.88 -18.36
CA ILE A 231 5.72 5.84 -18.88
C ILE A 231 5.99 7.05 -19.78
N GLY A 232 5.04 7.42 -20.66
CA GLY A 232 5.15 8.61 -21.50
C GLY A 232 5.28 9.88 -20.67
N PHE A 233 4.52 9.99 -19.58
CA PHE A 233 4.61 11.09 -18.64
C PHE A 233 5.97 11.10 -17.91
N MET A 234 6.46 9.93 -17.49
CA MET A 234 7.79 9.79 -16.89
C MET A 234 8.89 10.23 -17.88
N ALA A 235 8.83 9.80 -19.14
CA ALA A 235 9.80 10.15 -20.17
C ALA A 235 9.76 11.65 -20.51
N TYR A 236 8.56 12.23 -20.67
CA TYR A 236 8.38 13.68 -20.83
C TYR A 236 8.97 14.43 -19.63
N SER A 237 8.68 13.96 -18.42
CA SER A 237 9.24 14.50 -17.19
C SER A 237 10.74 14.26 -17.05
N MET A 238 11.39 13.39 -17.81
CA MET A 238 12.86 13.21 -17.80
C MET A 238 13.55 14.05 -18.88
N MET A 239 12.88 14.30 -20.00
CA MET A 239 13.47 14.99 -21.15
C MET A 239 13.42 16.51 -21.04
N ASN A 240 12.50 17.07 -20.24
CA ASN A 240 12.26 18.51 -20.11
C ASN A 240 12.50 19.07 -18.71
#